data_AF-A0A957LAA8-F1
#
_entry.id   AF-A0A957LAA8-F1
#
_cell.length_a   1.000
_cell.length_b   1.000
_cell.length_c   1.000
_cell.angle_alpha   90.00
_cell.angle_beta   90.00
_cell.angle_gamma   90.00
#
_symmetry.space_group_name_H-M   'P 1'
#
loop_
_entity.id
_entity.type
_entity.pdbx_description
1 polymer ?
#
loop_
_entity_poly.entity_id
_entity_poly.type
_entity_poly.pdbx_seq_one_letter_code
_entity_poly.pdbx_strand_id
1 'polypeptide(L)'
;PAWNTWWLWTPRLTTVTVAWLTYVAYFMLRGAIDDGQRRARFAAIYAIVAFATIIMAYFSIRILRDIHPVMFGEALESAQGLEEGLQDFQGLAAAQMGITLTVACVAFTILYIAWVANRLRLQKIDDETAALKARVIAHLKG
;
A
#
# COMPACT_ATOMS: atom_id res chain seq x y z
N PRO A 1 16.44 -17.50 -16.38
CA PRO A 1 17.15 -16.83 -15.27
C PRO A 1 16.62 -15.38 -15.07
N ALA A 2 15.57 -15.20 -14.25
CA ALA A 2 15.11 -13.87 -13.83
C ALA A 2 16.01 -13.24 -12.75
N TRP A 3 16.73 -14.10 -12.00
CA TRP A 3 17.55 -13.71 -10.85
C TRP A 3 18.95 -13.19 -11.18
N ASN A 4 19.36 -13.22 -12.45
CA ASN A 4 20.68 -12.71 -12.87
C ASN A 4 20.63 -11.27 -13.41
N THR A 5 19.44 -10.65 -13.44
CA THR A 5 19.23 -9.30 -13.94
C THR A 5 18.43 -8.51 -12.92
N TRP A 6 19.09 -7.58 -12.22
CA TRP A 6 18.49 -6.82 -11.11
C TRP A 6 17.46 -5.77 -11.58
N TRP A 7 17.55 -5.30 -12.82
CA TRP A 7 16.58 -4.41 -13.43
C TRP A 7 16.42 -4.66 -14.91
N LEU A 8 15.17 -4.72 -15.35
CA LEU A 8 14.81 -4.80 -16.76
C LEU A 8 13.98 -3.58 -17.10
N TRP A 9 14.32 -2.92 -18.21
CA TRP A 9 13.57 -1.80 -18.75
C TRP A 9 12.32 -2.29 -19.49
N THR A 10 11.54 -3.15 -18.85
CA THR A 10 10.27 -3.61 -19.42
C THR A 10 9.19 -2.58 -19.15
N PRO A 11 8.15 -2.55 -19.99
CA PRO A 11 7.04 -1.61 -19.80
C PRO A 11 6.43 -1.69 -18.40
N ARG A 12 6.28 -2.92 -17.86
CA ARG A 12 5.74 -3.15 -16.52
C ARG A 12 6.59 -2.52 -15.42
N LEU A 13 7.89 -2.83 -15.39
CA LEU A 13 8.80 -2.31 -14.37
C LEU A 13 8.92 -0.78 -14.48
N THR A 14 9.02 -0.26 -15.70
CA THR A 14 9.15 1.18 -15.94
C THR A 14 7.92 1.96 -15.49
N THR A 15 6.71 1.48 -15.83
CA THR A 15 5.46 2.15 -15.41
C THR A 15 5.21 2.09 -13.91
N VAL A 16 5.60 0.99 -13.23
CA VAL A 16 5.56 0.91 -11.77
C VAL A 16 6.56 1.87 -11.12
N THR A 17 7.76 2.03 -11.68
CA THR A 17 8.73 3.04 -11.21
C THR A 17 8.19 4.46 -11.36
N VAL A 18 7.58 4.78 -12.50
CA VAL A 18 6.94 6.09 -12.71
C VAL A 18 5.81 6.31 -11.69
N ALA A 19 4.97 5.30 -11.44
CA ALA A 19 3.94 5.40 -10.40
C ALA A 19 4.56 5.65 -9.01
N TRP A 20 5.62 4.90 -8.65
CA TRP A 20 6.35 5.10 -7.39
C TRP A 20 6.87 6.53 -7.23
N LEU A 21 7.58 7.05 -8.22
CA LEU A 21 8.12 8.42 -8.20
C LEU A 21 7.01 9.47 -8.13
N THR A 22 5.89 9.23 -8.80
CA THR A 22 4.71 10.10 -8.76
C THR A 22 4.13 10.19 -7.34
N TYR A 23 4.04 9.06 -6.63
CA TYR A 23 3.56 9.06 -5.23
C TYR A 23 4.59 9.62 -4.23
N VAL A 24 5.89 9.45 -4.48
CA VAL A 24 6.93 10.15 -3.69
C VAL A 24 6.77 11.66 -3.83
N ALA A 25 6.58 12.15 -5.06
CA ALA A 25 6.32 13.57 -5.31
C ALA A 25 5.00 14.06 -4.67
N TYR A 26 3.96 13.22 -4.58
CA TYR A 26 2.75 13.54 -3.80
C TYR A 26 3.06 13.82 -2.32
N PHE A 27 3.86 12.96 -1.68
CA PHE A 27 4.24 13.17 -0.27
C PHE A 27 5.09 14.43 -0.09
N MET A 28 6.02 14.70 -1.01
CA MET A 28 6.81 15.93 -1.00
C MET A 28 5.94 17.17 -1.16
N LEU A 29 5.00 17.17 -2.13
CA LEU A 29 4.05 18.27 -2.34
C LEU A 29 3.20 18.53 -1.09
N ARG A 30 2.72 17.45 -0.44
CA ARG A 30 1.93 17.57 0.79
C ARG A 30 2.77 18.07 1.96
N GLY A 31 4.06 17.74 2.03
CA GLY A 31 4.97 18.25 3.06
C GLY A 31 5.42 19.70 2.84
N ALA A 32 5.44 20.18 1.59
CA ALA A 32 5.96 21.49 1.23
C ALA A 32 4.97 22.66 1.37
N ILE A 33 3.68 22.39 1.61
CA ILE A 33 2.65 23.44 1.70
C ILE A 33 2.17 23.57 3.16
N ASP A 34 2.43 24.73 3.76
CA ASP A 34 2.06 25.03 5.16
C ASP A 34 0.57 25.31 5.35
N ASP A 35 -0.05 26.05 4.42
CA ASP A 35 -1.48 26.36 4.48
C ASP A 35 -2.31 25.09 4.27
N GLY A 36 -3.01 24.65 5.32
CA GLY A 36 -3.80 23.43 5.33
C GLY A 36 -4.88 23.39 4.22
N GLN A 37 -5.52 24.51 3.90
CA GLN A 37 -6.58 24.53 2.89
C GLN A 37 -6.01 24.50 1.47
N ARG A 38 -4.87 25.17 1.23
CA ARG A 38 -4.13 25.03 -0.05
C ARG A 38 -3.56 23.62 -0.19
N ARG A 39 -2.92 23.09 0.86
CA ARG A 39 -2.36 21.74 0.89
C ARG A 39 -3.40 20.69 0.51
N ALA A 40 -4.58 20.75 1.12
CA ALA A 40 -5.67 19.81 0.82
C ALA A 40 -6.10 19.85 -0.65
N ARG A 41 -6.26 21.05 -1.22
CA ARG A 41 -6.66 21.25 -2.62
C ARG A 41 -5.61 20.73 -3.60
N PHE A 42 -4.35 21.17 -3.44
CA PHE A 42 -3.26 20.74 -4.33
C PHE A 42 -2.99 19.24 -4.23
N ALA A 43 -3.03 18.69 -3.01
CA ALA A 43 -2.89 17.24 -2.81
C ALA A 43 -4.04 16.47 -3.49
N ALA A 44 -5.29 16.90 -3.38
CA ALA A 44 -6.42 16.24 -4.04
C ALA A 44 -6.27 16.24 -5.56
N ILE A 45 -5.93 17.39 -6.15
CA ILE A 45 -5.73 17.52 -7.60
C ILE A 45 -4.58 16.61 -8.05
N TYR A 46 -3.45 16.65 -7.36
CA TYR A 46 -2.31 15.81 -7.69
C TYR A 46 -2.65 14.31 -7.57
N ALA A 47 -3.38 13.91 -6.54
CA ALA A 47 -3.78 12.52 -6.35
C ALA A 47 -4.64 11.98 -7.50
N ILE A 48 -5.54 12.81 -8.05
CA ILE A 48 -6.34 12.46 -9.23
C ILE A 48 -5.43 12.22 -10.45
N VAL A 49 -4.44 13.09 -10.66
CA VAL A 49 -3.47 12.92 -11.75
C VAL A 49 -2.60 11.69 -11.52
N ALA A 50 -2.13 11.47 -10.29
CA ALA A 50 -1.33 10.32 -9.92
C ALA A 50 -2.06 9.00 -10.17
N PHE A 51 -3.38 8.96 -10.00
CA PHE A 51 -4.19 7.77 -10.31
C PHE A 51 -4.08 7.33 -11.77
N ALA A 52 -3.88 8.26 -12.71
CA ALA A 52 -3.64 7.91 -14.11
C ALA A 52 -2.39 7.04 -14.30
N THR A 53 -1.38 7.19 -13.43
CA THR A 53 -0.17 6.36 -13.48
C THR A 53 -0.45 4.89 -13.12
N ILE A 54 -1.43 4.63 -12.25
CA ILE A 54 -1.89 3.27 -11.93
C ILE A 54 -2.60 2.65 -13.14
N ILE A 55 -3.48 3.42 -13.79
CA ILE A 55 -4.17 2.99 -15.02
C ILE A 55 -3.14 2.64 -16.10
N MET A 56 -2.12 3.48 -16.28
CA MET A 56 -1.02 3.24 -17.22
C MET A 56 -0.25 1.96 -16.87
N ALA A 57 0.11 1.75 -15.60
CA ALA A 57 0.82 0.55 -15.16
C ALA A 57 0.00 -0.73 -15.39
N TYR A 58 -1.31 -0.67 -15.21
CA TYR A 58 -2.22 -1.77 -15.50
C TYR A 58 -2.27 -2.12 -16.99
N PHE A 59 -2.44 -1.12 -17.86
CA PHE A 59 -2.44 -1.34 -19.30
C PHE A 59 -1.10 -1.84 -19.83
N SER A 60 0.00 -1.44 -19.19
CA SER A 60 1.33 -1.92 -19.53
C SER A 60 1.50 -3.44 -19.46
N ILE A 61 0.70 -4.14 -18.65
CA ILE A 61 0.77 -5.60 -18.52
C ILE A 61 -0.06 -6.30 -19.60
N ARG A 62 -1.13 -5.64 -20.06
CA ARG A 62 -2.16 -6.22 -20.95
C ARG A 62 -1.85 -6.01 -22.43
N ILE A 63 -1.26 -4.86 -22.74
CA ILE A 63 -1.05 -4.41 -24.13
C ILE A 63 0.37 -4.70 -24.59
N LEU A 64 1.35 -4.54 -23.69
CA LEU A 64 2.76 -4.66 -24.02
C LEU A 64 3.27 -6.03 -23.59
N ARG A 65 3.69 -6.84 -24.56
CA ARG A 65 4.28 -8.18 -24.31
C ARG A 65 5.55 -8.02 -23.47
N ASP A 66 5.64 -8.81 -22.42
CA ASP A 66 6.82 -8.93 -21.56
C ASP A 66 7.22 -10.41 -21.45
N ILE A 67 8.36 -10.71 -20.85
CA ILE A 67 8.90 -12.07 -20.66
C ILE A 67 8.10 -12.93 -19.68
N HIS A 68 7.08 -12.36 -19.03
CA HIS A 68 6.25 -13.05 -18.05
C HIS A 68 5.04 -13.73 -18.71
N PRO A 69 4.77 -15.01 -18.42
CA PRO A 69 3.54 -15.66 -18.85
C PRO A 69 2.33 -14.89 -18.30
N VAL A 70 1.36 -14.63 -19.17
CA VAL A 70 0.12 -13.93 -18.83
C VAL A 70 -0.78 -14.89 -18.05
N MET A 71 -0.79 -14.78 -16.72
CA MET A 71 -1.63 -15.61 -15.84
C MET A 71 -3.15 -15.33 -15.98
N PHE A 72 -3.53 -14.32 -16.75
CA PHE A 72 -4.92 -13.83 -16.89
C PHE A 72 -5.27 -13.51 -18.35
N GLY A 73 -4.76 -14.28 -19.30
CA GLY A 73 -5.21 -14.29 -20.69
C GLY A 73 -5.75 -15.68 -21.00
N GLU A 74 -7.03 -15.76 -21.38
CA GLU A 74 -7.86 -16.98 -21.49
C GLU A 74 -8.24 -17.62 -20.15
N ALA A 75 -9.42 -17.24 -19.66
CA ALA A 75 -10.08 -17.79 -18.47
C ALA A 75 -10.32 -19.32 -18.51
N LEU A 76 -10.00 -19.99 -19.62
CA LEU A 76 -10.12 -21.45 -19.77
C LEU A 76 -8.93 -22.20 -19.16
N GLU A 77 -7.70 -21.67 -19.20
CA GLU A 77 -6.51 -22.33 -18.63
C GLU A 77 -6.36 -22.08 -17.12
N SER A 78 -6.90 -20.97 -16.59
CA SER A 78 -6.87 -20.66 -15.15
C SER A 78 -7.74 -21.60 -14.31
N ALA A 79 -8.68 -22.32 -14.93
CA ALA A 79 -9.44 -23.37 -14.25
C ALA A 79 -8.56 -24.59 -13.95
N GLN A 80 -7.66 -24.97 -14.88
CA GLN A 80 -6.75 -26.09 -14.70
C GLN A 80 -5.67 -25.80 -13.65
N GLY A 81 -5.13 -24.58 -13.61
CA GLY A 81 -4.16 -24.19 -12.57
C GLY A 81 -4.75 -24.04 -11.16
N LEU A 82 -6.05 -23.72 -11.05
CA LEU A 82 -6.77 -23.73 -9.77
C LEU A 82 -7.01 -25.18 -9.31
N GLU A 83 -7.33 -26.09 -10.22
CA GLU A 83 -7.56 -27.51 -9.92
C GLU A 83 -6.26 -28.24 -9.53
N GLU A 84 -5.15 -27.97 -10.21
CA GLU A 84 -3.82 -28.50 -9.88
C GLU A 84 -3.28 -27.89 -8.57
N GLY A 85 -3.51 -26.58 -8.36
CA GLY A 85 -3.17 -25.90 -7.10
C GLY A 85 -3.98 -26.39 -5.90
N LEU A 86 -5.25 -26.77 -6.09
CA LEU A 86 -6.10 -27.35 -5.05
C LEU A 86 -5.68 -28.76 -4.62
N GLN A 87 -5.08 -29.54 -5.53
CA GLN A 87 -4.54 -30.86 -5.22
C GLN A 87 -3.26 -30.77 -4.38
N ASP A 88 -2.44 -29.74 -4.60
CA ASP A 88 -1.25 -29.44 -3.79
C ASP A 88 -1.60 -29.08 -2.34
N PHE A 89 -2.87 -28.74 -2.03
CA PHE A 89 -3.34 -28.48 -0.67
C PHE A 89 -3.71 -29.73 0.15
N GLN A 90 -3.59 -30.95 -0.40
CA GLN A 90 -4.03 -32.19 0.27
C GLN A 90 -2.95 -32.91 1.11
N GLY A 91 -1.79 -32.28 1.36
CA GLY A 91 -0.66 -32.90 2.09
C GLY A 91 -0.26 -32.23 3.42
N LEU A 92 0.60 -32.91 4.19
CA LEU A 92 1.22 -32.37 5.43
C LEU A 92 1.99 -31.05 5.19
N ALA A 93 2.59 -30.88 4.01
CA ALA A 93 3.26 -29.63 3.62
C ALA A 93 2.27 -28.47 3.42
N ALA A 94 1.09 -28.73 2.83
CA ALA A 94 0.03 -27.74 2.70
C ALA A 94 -0.57 -27.33 4.04
N ALA A 95 -0.71 -28.27 4.97
CA ALA A 95 -1.12 -27.97 6.34
C ALA A 95 -0.12 -27.03 7.04
N GLN A 96 1.19 -27.22 6.84
CA GLN A 96 2.22 -26.31 7.35
C GLN A 96 2.15 -24.92 6.70
N MET A 97 1.89 -24.83 5.40
CA MET A 97 1.68 -23.54 4.71
C MET A 97 0.41 -22.83 5.22
N GLY A 98 -0.68 -23.56 5.47
CA GLY A 98 -1.91 -23.01 6.05
C GLY A 98 -1.71 -22.51 7.48
N ILE A 99 -0.96 -23.24 8.30
CA ILE A 99 -0.62 -22.83 9.67
C ILE A 99 0.25 -21.57 9.64
N THR A 100 1.31 -21.53 8.82
CA THR A 100 2.18 -20.34 8.71
C THR A 100 1.40 -19.12 8.22
N LEU A 101 0.53 -19.27 7.22
CA LEU A 101 -0.37 -18.21 6.76
C LEU A 101 -1.33 -17.74 7.87
N THR A 102 -1.93 -18.67 8.61
CA THR A 102 -2.87 -18.34 9.70
C THR A 102 -2.15 -17.61 10.83
N VAL A 103 -0.98 -18.09 11.24
CA VAL A 103 -0.14 -17.42 12.24
C VAL A 103 0.27 -16.05 11.76
N ALA A 104 0.69 -15.90 10.50
CA ALA A 104 1.03 -14.60 9.92
C ALA A 104 -0.18 -13.66 9.93
N CYS A 105 -1.36 -14.09 9.47
CA CYS A 105 -2.59 -13.31 9.49
C CYS A 105 -2.96 -12.85 10.91
N VAL A 106 -2.90 -13.73 11.90
CA VAL A 106 -3.16 -13.39 13.31
C VAL A 106 -2.13 -12.41 13.82
N ALA A 107 -0.84 -12.65 13.57
CA ALA A 107 0.24 -11.76 13.98
C ALA A 107 0.11 -10.35 13.37
N PHE A 108 -0.18 -10.26 12.07
CA PHE A 108 -0.41 -8.98 11.38
C PHE A 108 -1.66 -8.27 11.91
N THR A 109 -2.72 -9.02 12.25
CA THR A 109 -3.94 -8.45 12.84
C THR A 109 -3.65 -7.86 14.23
N ILE A 110 -2.90 -8.58 15.07
CA ILE A 110 -2.49 -8.09 16.40
C ILE A 110 -1.60 -6.85 16.26
N LEU A 111 -0.62 -6.89 15.35
CA LEU A 111 0.26 -5.75 15.08
C LEU A 111 -0.52 -4.53 14.61
N TYR A 112 -1.50 -4.71 13.72
CA TYR A 112 -2.38 -3.64 13.26
C TYR A 112 -3.20 -3.03 14.40
N ILE A 113 -3.82 -3.87 15.24
CA ILE A 113 -4.58 -3.40 16.42
C ILE A 113 -3.66 -2.64 17.36
N ALA A 114 -2.45 -3.15 17.64
CA ALA A 114 -1.48 -2.47 18.48
C ALA A 114 -1.06 -1.11 17.90
N TRP A 115 -0.84 -1.03 16.59
CA TRP A 115 -0.52 0.21 15.90
C TRP A 115 -1.66 1.24 16.00
N VAL A 116 -2.90 0.83 15.75
CA VAL A 116 -4.08 1.70 15.87
C VAL A 116 -4.26 2.16 17.32
N ALA A 117 -4.12 1.26 18.29
CA ALA A 117 -4.23 1.59 19.71
C ALA A 117 -3.16 2.61 20.14
N ASN A 118 -1.93 2.45 19.69
CA ASN A 118 -0.85 3.41 19.94
C ASN A 118 -1.14 4.76 19.30
N ARG A 119 -1.66 4.78 18.06
CA ARG A 119 -2.08 6.01 17.39
C ARG A 119 -3.18 6.75 18.14
N LEU A 120 -4.19 6.03 18.66
CA LEU A 120 -5.28 6.62 19.44
C LEU A 120 -4.79 7.13 20.81
N ARG A 121 -3.85 6.43 21.44
CA ARG A 121 -3.22 6.88 22.70
C ARG A 121 -2.45 8.20 22.51
N LEU A 122 -1.72 8.33 21.41
CA LEU A 122 -1.01 9.57 21.07
C LEU A 122 -1.98 10.75 20.92
N GLN A 123 -3.15 10.54 20.30
CA GLN A 123 -4.16 11.59 20.17
C GLN A 123 -4.73 12.04 21.52
N LYS A 124 -5.05 11.09 22.42
CA LYS A 124 -5.57 11.43 23.75
C LYS A 124 -4.57 12.23 24.58
N ILE A 125 -3.29 11.87 24.54
CA ILE A 125 -2.23 12.60 25.27
C ILE A 125 -2.12 14.03 24.73
N ASP A 126 -2.17 14.21 23.41
CA ASP A 126 -2.14 15.54 22.78
C ASP A 126 -3.35 16.39 23.24
N ASP A 127 -4.56 15.82 23.21
CA ASP A 127 -5.79 16.49 23.69
C ASP A 127 -5.71 16.90 25.17
N GLU A 128 -5.16 16.04 26.04
CA GLU A 128 -4.97 16.33 27.47
C GLU A 128 -3.99 17.50 27.67
N THR A 129 -2.86 17.51 26.96
CA THR A 129 -1.90 18.62 27.07
C THR A 129 -2.47 19.93 26.58
N ALA A 130 -3.27 19.92 25.50
CA ALA A 130 -3.97 21.09 24.99
C ALA A 130 -4.97 21.64 26.02
N ALA A 131 -5.73 20.76 26.69
CA ALA A 131 -6.69 21.14 27.72
C ALA A 131 -6.03 21.70 28.99
N LEU A 132 -4.89 21.14 29.41
CA LEU A 132 -4.12 21.68 30.54
C LEU A 132 -3.52 23.05 30.20
N LYS A 133 -2.94 23.20 29.01
CA LYS A 133 -2.37 24.48 28.55
C LYS A 133 -3.43 25.58 28.50
N ALA A 134 -4.64 25.26 28.03
CA ALA A 134 -5.77 26.21 28.01
C ALA A 134 -6.17 26.66 29.43
N ARG A 135 -6.22 25.74 30.40
CA ARG A 135 -6.52 26.07 31.81
C ARG A 135 -5.48 26.98 32.45
N VAL A 136 -4.19 26.69 32.25
CA VAL A 136 -3.10 27.52 32.79
C VAL A 136 -3.14 28.93 32.20
N ILE A 137 -3.36 29.06 30.89
CA ILE A 137 -3.49 30.37 30.24
C ILE A 137 -4.68 31.17 30.77
N ALA A 138 -5.82 30.50 31.03
CA ALA A 138 -6.99 31.15 31.61
C ALA A 138 -6.70 31.67 33.03
N HIS A 139 -5.98 30.90 33.83
CA HIS A 139 -5.60 31.30 35.20
C HIS A 139 -4.57 32.45 35.23
N LEU A 140 -3.67 32.54 34.25
CA LEU A 140 -2.67 33.62 34.18
C LEU A 140 -3.22 34.95 33.63
N LYS A 141 -4.41 34.94 33.00
CA LYS A 141 -5.04 36.12 32.40
C LYS A 141 -6.13 36.75 33.26
N GLY A 142 -6.60 36.07 34.31
CA GLY A 142 -7.56 36.58 35.29
C GLY A 142 -6.87 37.06 36.54
#